data_AF-J1SCG4-F1
#
_entry.id   AF-J1SCG4-F1
#
_cell.length_a   1.000
_cell.length_b   1.000
_cell.length_c   1.000
_cell.angle_alpha   90.00
_cell.angle_beta   90.00
_cell.angle_gamma   90.00
#
_symmetry.space_group_name_H-M   'P 1'
#
loop_
_entity.id
_entity.type
_entity.pdbx_description
1 polymer ?
#
loop_
_entity_poly.entity_id
_entity_poly.type
_entity_poly.pdbx_seq_one_letter_code
_entity_poly.pdbx_strand_id
1 'polypeptide(L)'
;MPPTDTERRLYEATARGDRDGQVAAIAGEDLYLAVPQQGQDPLPVYDDPAVGGRCIPVLTRGMLPPWQPQQFFDRVSVEELAQDWPNDKWRLAVNPGTPCAAYLDASHAHRMGWLQHRTRAGVRPGGLLVTHFGGPLHGPLAQGLACGAPLALHHSVPWNELGTAFLDHAADAETLRAQWSVTDPAGWQQRLDQLLGGQFVPAQTEAALRARARGRAAGELADAGAGKAGEGAEVPAVPELVTRYEGRFRADGLLPADGRVASLVALDHAHAVGLVRWGLGARLCAPPQAEQAVVRAGARAREAYGSWEEFAAGYALGRMLAFDNGAFGPEYAQALHLHRVLTQDPSSPWRGLPFA
;
A
#
# COMPACT_ATOMS: atom_id res chain seq x y z
N MET A 1 7.46 21.75 -3.54
CA MET A 1 8.05 20.52 -4.08
C MET A 1 6.91 19.60 -4.47
N PRO A 2 6.91 18.99 -5.67
CA PRO A 2 5.88 18.03 -6.06
C PRO A 2 5.84 16.82 -5.10
N PRO A 3 4.66 16.38 -4.64
CA PRO A 3 4.52 15.34 -3.62
C PRO A 3 4.85 13.93 -4.11
N THR A 4 4.68 13.63 -5.40
CA THR A 4 5.17 12.38 -6.02
C THR A 4 5.78 12.66 -7.41
N ASP A 5 6.28 11.62 -8.07
CA ASP A 5 6.80 11.73 -9.44
C ASP A 5 5.71 12.05 -10.47
N THR A 6 4.44 11.75 -10.18
CA THR A 6 3.32 12.13 -11.05
C THR A 6 3.12 13.64 -11.05
N GLU A 7 3.03 14.26 -9.87
CA GLU A 7 2.96 15.72 -9.78
C GLU A 7 4.23 16.39 -10.28
N ARG A 8 5.41 15.74 -10.14
CA ARG A 8 6.66 16.25 -10.70
C ARG A 8 6.60 16.33 -12.23
N ARG A 9 6.21 15.23 -12.89
CA ARG A 9 6.04 15.17 -14.35
C ARG A 9 5.02 16.19 -14.84
N LEU A 10 3.89 16.32 -14.12
CA LEU A 10 2.85 17.30 -14.45
C LEU A 10 3.35 18.74 -14.31
N TYR A 11 4.01 19.05 -13.20
CA TYR A 11 4.63 20.36 -12.95
C TYR A 11 5.61 20.75 -14.05
N GLU A 12 6.52 19.84 -14.38
CA GLU A 12 7.55 20.06 -15.40
C GLU A 12 6.97 20.22 -16.81
N ALA A 13 5.96 19.42 -17.17
CA ALA A 13 5.26 19.56 -18.45
C ALA A 13 4.53 20.89 -18.55
N THR A 14 3.82 21.30 -17.48
CA THR A 14 3.15 22.60 -17.43
C THR A 14 4.14 23.75 -17.52
N ALA A 15 5.27 23.69 -16.81
CA ALA A 15 6.29 24.73 -16.85
C ALA A 15 6.89 24.92 -18.27
N ARG A 16 6.90 23.86 -19.09
CA ARG A 16 7.35 23.91 -20.50
C ARG A 16 6.24 24.28 -21.50
N GLY A 17 4.98 24.39 -21.07
CA GLY A 17 3.84 24.51 -21.97
C GLY A 17 3.58 23.26 -22.83
N ASP A 18 4.09 22.11 -22.39
CA ASP A 18 4.02 20.83 -23.09
C ASP A 18 2.68 20.13 -22.82
N ARG A 19 1.69 20.40 -23.67
CA ARG A 19 0.33 19.87 -23.53
C ARG A 19 0.27 18.35 -23.61
N ASP A 20 1.01 17.75 -24.54
CA ASP A 20 1.07 16.29 -24.68
C ASP A 20 1.76 15.66 -23.46
N GLY A 21 2.79 16.31 -22.92
CA GLY A 21 3.44 15.92 -21.67
C GLY A 21 2.51 15.99 -20.46
N GLN A 22 1.61 16.98 -20.39
CA GLN A 22 0.62 17.07 -19.31
C GLN A 22 -0.35 15.89 -19.35
N VAL A 23 -0.87 15.54 -20.54
CA VAL A 23 -1.74 14.36 -20.72
C VAL A 23 -0.96 13.09 -20.41
N ALA A 24 0.27 12.95 -20.90
CA ALA A 24 1.12 11.79 -20.65
C ALA A 24 1.41 11.59 -19.16
N ALA A 25 1.55 12.66 -18.38
CA ALA A 25 1.80 12.59 -16.94
C ALA A 25 0.65 11.96 -16.15
N ILE A 26 -0.60 12.10 -16.63
CA ILE A 26 -1.81 11.59 -15.95
C ILE A 26 -2.42 10.36 -16.64
N ALA A 27 -2.00 10.03 -17.85
CA ALA A 27 -2.67 9.03 -18.69
C ALA A 27 -2.74 7.62 -18.09
N GLY A 28 -1.75 7.24 -17.28
CA GLY A 28 -1.70 5.95 -16.59
C GLY A 28 -1.96 6.06 -15.09
N GLU A 29 -2.47 7.19 -14.62
CA GLU A 29 -2.63 7.48 -13.20
C GLU A 29 -4.09 7.36 -12.77
N ASP A 30 -4.28 7.06 -11.49
CA ASP A 30 -5.57 7.18 -10.84
C ASP A 30 -5.84 8.67 -10.51
N LEU A 31 -6.95 9.20 -10.98
CA LEU A 31 -7.43 10.55 -10.69
C LEU A 31 -8.63 10.48 -9.74
N TYR A 32 -8.95 11.61 -9.12
CA TYR A 32 -9.93 11.68 -8.06
C TYR A 32 -10.92 12.82 -8.26
N LEU A 33 -12.21 12.47 -8.32
CA LEU A 33 -13.32 13.41 -8.29
C LEU A 33 -13.87 13.50 -6.87
N ALA A 34 -14.14 14.71 -6.39
CA ALA A 34 -14.87 14.86 -5.14
C ALA A 34 -16.30 14.33 -5.31
N VAL A 35 -16.73 13.48 -4.38
CA VAL A 35 -18.12 12.99 -4.35
C VAL A 35 -19.01 14.16 -3.95
N PRO A 36 -20.05 14.48 -4.74
CA PRO A 36 -20.96 15.57 -4.44
C PRO A 36 -21.71 15.32 -3.13
N GLN A 37 -21.90 16.37 -2.34
CA GLN A 37 -22.77 16.27 -1.16
C GLN A 37 -24.23 16.16 -1.59
N GLN A 38 -25.08 15.63 -0.70
CA GLN A 38 -26.50 15.47 -0.97
C GLN A 38 -27.13 16.81 -1.40
N GLY A 39 -27.77 16.83 -2.58
CA GLY A 39 -28.39 18.02 -3.16
C GLY A 39 -27.46 18.90 -4.01
N GLN A 40 -26.19 18.52 -4.20
CA GLN A 40 -25.31 19.13 -5.19
C GLN A 40 -25.41 18.43 -6.56
N ASP A 41 -24.99 19.14 -7.60
CA ASP A 41 -24.87 18.54 -8.94
C ASP A 41 -23.93 17.33 -8.92
N PRO A 42 -24.21 16.29 -9.72
CA PRO A 42 -23.42 15.05 -9.71
C PRO A 42 -21.97 15.26 -10.16
N LEU A 43 -21.70 16.33 -10.92
CA LEU A 43 -20.36 16.70 -11.37
C LEU A 43 -19.94 18.03 -10.73
N PRO A 44 -18.72 18.14 -10.18
CA PRO A 44 -18.26 19.34 -9.48
C PRO A 44 -17.81 20.45 -10.44
N VAL A 45 -18.69 20.88 -11.36
CA VAL A 45 -18.36 21.88 -12.38
C VAL A 45 -18.27 23.28 -11.76
N TYR A 46 -17.19 24.01 -12.04
CA TYR A 46 -17.02 25.39 -11.56
C TYR A 46 -16.48 26.31 -12.66
N ASP A 47 -16.66 27.62 -12.51
CA ASP A 47 -15.99 28.62 -13.33
C ASP A 47 -14.60 28.90 -12.77
N ASP A 48 -13.56 28.58 -13.53
CA ASP A 48 -12.18 28.77 -13.08
C ASP A 48 -11.72 30.22 -13.36
N PRO A 49 -11.33 31.00 -12.33
CA PRO A 49 -10.93 32.39 -12.51
C PRO A 49 -9.56 32.55 -13.16
N ALA A 50 -8.68 31.53 -13.11
CA ALA A 50 -7.33 31.61 -13.66
C ALA A 50 -7.32 31.38 -15.17
N VAL A 51 -8.14 30.46 -15.68
CA VAL A 51 -8.20 30.16 -17.13
C VAL A 51 -9.46 30.66 -17.83
N GLY A 52 -10.49 31.03 -17.07
CA GLY A 52 -11.81 31.40 -17.57
C GLY A 52 -12.63 30.20 -18.07
N GLY A 53 -13.95 30.25 -17.85
CA GLY A 53 -14.89 29.24 -18.32
C GLY A 53 -15.00 28.01 -17.41
N ARG A 54 -15.89 27.09 -17.80
CA ARG A 54 -16.28 25.95 -16.97
C ARG A 54 -15.25 24.84 -16.99
N CYS A 55 -14.90 24.34 -15.82
CA CYS A 55 -13.95 23.26 -15.62
C CYS A 55 -14.56 22.15 -14.75
N ILE A 56 -14.12 20.91 -14.97
CA ILE A 56 -14.31 19.80 -14.03
C ILE A 56 -12.97 19.56 -13.33
N PRO A 57 -12.90 19.70 -11.99
CA PRO A 57 -11.69 19.51 -11.22
C PRO A 57 -11.46 18.04 -10.94
N VAL A 58 -10.23 17.57 -11.15
CA VAL A 58 -9.74 16.27 -10.68
C VAL A 58 -8.46 16.47 -9.89
N LEU A 59 -8.21 15.59 -8.93
CA LEU A 59 -6.97 15.55 -8.17
C LEU A 59 -6.15 14.32 -8.58
N THR A 60 -4.85 14.47 -8.67
CA THR A 60 -3.93 13.33 -8.60
C THR A 60 -3.77 12.91 -7.14
N ARG A 61 -3.36 11.65 -6.90
CA ARG A 61 -3.23 11.11 -5.54
C ARG A 61 -2.42 11.99 -4.60
N GLY A 62 -1.25 12.47 -5.03
CA GLY A 62 -0.37 13.29 -4.18
C GLY A 62 -0.96 14.67 -3.84
N MET A 63 -2.05 15.06 -4.50
CA MET A 63 -2.75 16.32 -4.27
C MET A 63 -4.12 16.14 -3.61
N LEU A 64 -4.48 14.92 -3.18
CA LEU A 64 -5.66 14.72 -2.35
C LEU A 64 -5.54 15.59 -1.07
N PRO A 65 -6.62 16.30 -0.67
CA PRO A 65 -6.57 17.13 0.52
C PRO A 65 -6.43 16.26 1.77
N PRO A 66 -6.08 16.84 2.93
CA PRO A 66 -6.15 16.15 4.20
C PRO A 66 -7.53 15.53 4.44
N TRP A 67 -7.57 14.39 5.12
CA TRP A 67 -8.79 13.65 5.45
C TRP A 67 -9.83 14.56 6.11
N GLN A 68 -11.09 14.46 5.68
CA GLN A 68 -12.24 15.11 6.31
C GLN A 68 -13.40 14.11 6.46
N PRO A 69 -14.19 14.18 7.55
CA PRO A 69 -15.23 13.19 7.83
C PRO A 69 -16.30 13.04 6.75
N GLN A 70 -16.68 14.15 6.10
CA GLN A 70 -17.81 14.23 5.16
C GLN A 70 -17.38 14.45 3.71
N GLN A 71 -16.07 14.41 3.43
CA GLN A 71 -15.55 14.59 2.07
C GLN A 71 -15.06 13.24 1.57
N PHE A 72 -15.54 12.82 0.40
CA PHE A 72 -15.17 11.57 -0.25
C PHE A 72 -14.65 11.84 -1.65
N PHE A 73 -13.90 10.89 -2.18
CA PHE A 73 -13.36 10.96 -3.53
C PHE A 73 -13.57 9.63 -4.23
N ASP A 74 -14.11 9.71 -5.44
CA ASP A 74 -14.22 8.58 -6.35
C ASP A 74 -13.03 8.58 -7.30
N ARG A 75 -12.47 7.39 -7.49
CA ARG A 75 -11.36 7.19 -8.41
C ARG A 75 -11.90 7.11 -9.83
N VAL A 76 -11.25 7.85 -10.72
CA VAL A 76 -11.54 7.86 -12.15
C VAL A 76 -10.25 7.84 -12.95
N SER A 77 -10.35 7.40 -14.19
CA SER A 77 -9.26 7.39 -15.16
C SER A 77 -9.47 8.45 -16.23
N VAL A 78 -8.39 8.82 -16.92
CA VAL A 78 -8.46 9.66 -18.12
C VAL A 78 -9.31 9.00 -19.22
N GLU A 79 -9.40 7.67 -19.24
CA GLU A 79 -10.22 6.91 -20.17
C GLU A 79 -11.71 7.17 -19.96
N GLU A 80 -12.19 6.98 -18.72
CA GLU A 80 -13.59 7.23 -18.34
C GLU A 80 -13.95 8.69 -18.58
N LEU A 81 -13.09 9.62 -18.17
CA LEU A 81 -13.28 11.05 -18.41
C LEU A 81 -13.36 11.38 -19.90
N ALA A 82 -12.53 10.74 -20.74
CA ALA A 82 -12.57 10.96 -22.19
C ALA A 82 -13.83 10.39 -22.84
N GLN A 83 -14.36 9.27 -22.34
CA GLN A 83 -15.55 8.61 -22.90
C GLN A 83 -16.83 9.35 -22.49
N ASP A 84 -16.97 9.67 -21.20
CA ASP A 84 -18.21 10.21 -20.62
C ASP A 84 -18.18 11.74 -20.43
N TRP A 85 -17.31 12.44 -21.18
CA TRP A 85 -17.16 13.88 -21.03
C TRP A 85 -18.46 14.63 -21.37
N PRO A 86 -18.98 15.48 -20.46
CA PRO A 86 -20.32 16.03 -20.60
C PRO A 86 -20.41 17.20 -21.58
N ASN A 87 -19.31 17.91 -21.85
CA ASN A 87 -19.33 19.10 -22.68
C ASN A 87 -17.97 19.46 -23.27
N ASP A 88 -17.85 19.42 -24.60
CA ASP A 88 -16.61 19.70 -25.35
C ASP A 88 -16.04 21.12 -25.16
N LYS A 89 -16.81 22.06 -24.60
CA LYS A 89 -16.34 23.42 -24.27
C LYS A 89 -15.77 23.54 -22.86
N TRP A 90 -15.98 22.54 -22.01
CA TRP A 90 -15.45 22.54 -20.64
C TRP A 90 -14.04 21.97 -20.65
N ARG A 91 -13.23 22.37 -19.68
CA ARG A 91 -11.85 21.89 -19.52
C ARG A 91 -11.73 20.93 -18.35
N LEU A 92 -10.76 20.01 -18.43
CA LEU A 92 -10.33 19.23 -17.27
C LEU A 92 -9.29 20.03 -16.51
N ALA A 93 -9.59 20.38 -15.26
CA ALA A 93 -8.66 21.04 -14.36
C ALA A 93 -8.02 19.99 -13.44
N VAL A 94 -6.75 19.67 -13.67
CA VAL A 94 -5.98 18.74 -12.84
C VAL A 94 -5.29 19.54 -11.75
N ASN A 95 -5.51 19.18 -10.49
CA ASN A 95 -4.94 19.82 -9.30
C ASN A 95 -5.11 21.36 -9.27
N PRO A 96 -6.33 21.89 -9.53
CA PRO A 96 -6.55 23.33 -9.60
C PRO A 96 -6.18 24.03 -8.28
N GLY A 97 -5.64 25.25 -8.38
CA GLY A 97 -5.21 26.03 -7.22
C GLY A 97 -3.88 25.58 -6.61
N THR A 98 -3.14 24.70 -7.28
CA THR A 98 -1.85 24.17 -6.79
C THR A 98 -0.72 24.48 -7.77
N PRO A 99 0.56 24.42 -7.33
CA PRO A 99 1.69 24.60 -8.26
C PRO A 99 1.73 23.57 -9.40
N CYS A 100 1.10 22.40 -9.22
CA CYS A 100 1.05 21.34 -10.21
C CYS A 100 -0.25 21.37 -11.04
N ALA A 101 -0.93 22.51 -11.10
CA ALA A 101 -2.16 22.66 -11.87
C ALA A 101 -1.90 22.48 -13.37
N ALA A 102 -2.82 21.79 -14.05
CA ALA A 102 -2.87 21.72 -15.51
C ALA A 102 -4.31 21.82 -15.98
N TYR A 103 -4.52 22.52 -17.10
CA TYR A 103 -5.85 22.75 -17.66
C TYR A 103 -5.89 22.22 -19.08
N LEU A 104 -6.62 21.13 -19.27
CA LEU A 104 -6.66 20.39 -20.52
C LEU A 104 -7.96 20.68 -21.27
N ASP A 105 -7.83 21.09 -22.53
CA ASP A 105 -8.97 21.22 -23.44
C ASP A 105 -9.59 19.83 -23.68
N ALA A 106 -10.92 19.74 -23.74
CA ALA A 106 -11.64 18.47 -23.77
C ALA A 106 -12.63 18.35 -24.95
N SER A 107 -12.35 19.06 -26.05
CA SER A 107 -13.08 18.80 -27.30
C SER A 107 -12.85 17.35 -27.76
N HIS A 108 -13.73 16.82 -28.61
CA HIS A 108 -13.59 15.47 -29.14
C HIS A 108 -12.17 15.14 -29.64
N ALA A 109 -11.52 16.04 -30.39
CA ALA A 109 -10.16 15.83 -30.88
C ALA A 109 -9.12 15.70 -29.74
N HIS A 110 -9.23 16.51 -28.68
CA HIS A 110 -8.35 16.42 -27.52
C HIS A 110 -8.58 15.13 -26.74
N ARG A 111 -9.85 14.72 -26.55
CA ARG A 111 -10.20 13.45 -25.88
C ARG A 111 -9.67 12.24 -26.63
N MET A 112 -9.66 12.27 -27.97
CA MET A 112 -8.98 11.24 -28.76
C MET A 112 -7.46 11.21 -28.51
N GLY A 113 -6.83 12.37 -28.31
CA GLY A 113 -5.43 12.45 -27.87
C GLY A 113 -5.22 11.82 -26.49
N TRP A 114 -6.10 12.11 -25.53
CA TRP A 114 -6.06 11.50 -24.20
C TRP A 114 -6.11 9.97 -24.25
N LEU A 115 -7.03 9.42 -25.05
CA LEU A 115 -7.16 7.97 -25.25
C LEU A 115 -5.92 7.35 -25.91
N GLN A 116 -5.25 8.05 -26.83
CA GLN A 116 -3.98 7.59 -27.39
C GLN A 116 -2.88 7.51 -26.34
N HIS A 117 -2.75 8.53 -25.48
CA HIS A 117 -1.79 8.51 -24.38
C HIS A 117 -2.12 7.39 -23.37
N ARG A 118 -3.39 7.22 -23.02
CA ARG A 118 -3.87 6.14 -22.16
C ARG A 118 -3.56 4.75 -22.73
N THR A 119 -3.74 4.56 -24.03
CA THR A 119 -3.42 3.30 -24.71
C THR A 119 -1.92 2.99 -24.65
N ARG A 120 -1.06 4.02 -24.82
CA ARG A 120 0.40 3.87 -24.69
C ARG A 120 0.86 3.62 -23.26
N ALA A 121 0.24 4.30 -22.29
CA ALA A 121 0.58 4.16 -20.88
C ALA A 121 0.12 2.82 -20.29
N GLY A 122 -1.01 2.27 -20.78
CA GLY A 122 -1.63 1.09 -20.19
C GLY A 122 -2.29 1.40 -18.85
N VAL A 123 -2.93 0.39 -18.26
CA VAL A 123 -3.46 0.50 -16.89
C VAL A 123 -2.26 0.55 -15.94
N ARG A 124 -2.35 1.36 -14.88
CA ARG A 124 -1.30 1.40 -13.85
C ARG A 124 -1.04 -0.02 -13.34
N PRO A 125 0.17 -0.59 -13.51
CA PRO A 125 0.45 -1.90 -12.98
C PRO A 125 0.52 -1.84 -11.45
N GLY A 126 0.08 -2.92 -10.79
CA GLY A 126 0.42 -3.16 -9.39
C GLY A 126 1.92 -3.44 -9.22
N GLY A 127 2.44 -3.24 -8.01
CA GLY A 127 3.84 -3.54 -7.70
C GLY A 127 4.84 -2.40 -7.95
N LEU A 128 4.38 -1.14 -8.08
CA LEU A 128 5.25 0.04 -8.22
C LEU A 128 5.52 0.69 -6.86
N LEU A 129 6.80 0.93 -6.55
CA LEU A 129 7.17 1.63 -5.33
C LEU A 129 6.89 3.12 -5.50
N VAL A 130 6.03 3.66 -4.65
CA VAL A 130 5.65 5.08 -4.66
C VAL A 130 5.93 5.67 -3.28
N THR A 131 6.59 6.82 -3.25
CA THR A 131 6.83 7.60 -2.03
C THR A 131 6.14 8.96 -2.16
N HIS A 132 5.39 9.34 -1.13
CA HIS A 132 4.84 10.69 -1.00
C HIS A 132 5.86 11.57 -0.25
N PHE A 133 6.54 12.47 -0.93
CA PHE A 133 7.63 13.28 -0.35
C PHE A 133 7.17 14.28 0.74
N GLY A 134 5.87 14.55 0.83
CA GLY A 134 5.28 15.30 1.95
C GLY A 134 4.82 14.44 3.14
N GLY A 135 4.93 13.11 3.05
CA GLY A 135 4.52 12.17 4.10
C GLY A 135 5.63 11.91 5.13
N PRO A 136 5.33 11.20 6.23
CA PRO A 136 6.34 10.77 7.19
C PRO A 136 7.43 9.91 6.55
N LEU A 137 8.65 10.42 6.48
CA LEU A 137 9.80 9.70 5.94
C LEU A 137 10.67 9.06 7.05
N HIS A 138 10.44 9.42 8.31
CA HIS A 138 11.27 9.09 9.47
C HIS A 138 10.39 8.87 10.71
N GLY A 139 10.95 8.21 11.73
CA GLY A 139 10.31 8.04 13.03
C GLY A 139 9.26 6.93 13.11
N PRO A 140 8.59 6.77 14.26
CA PRO A 140 7.76 5.60 14.54
C PRO A 140 6.59 5.40 13.58
N LEU A 141 5.98 6.49 13.10
CA LEU A 141 4.88 6.41 12.14
C LEU A 141 5.37 5.90 10.77
N ALA A 142 6.51 6.42 10.28
CA ALA A 142 7.10 5.94 9.03
C ALA A 142 7.51 4.46 9.13
N GLN A 143 8.10 4.04 10.25
CA GLN A 143 8.44 2.65 10.51
C GLN A 143 7.20 1.74 10.56
N GLY A 144 6.12 2.19 11.20
CA GLY A 144 4.85 1.47 11.21
C GLY A 144 4.25 1.35 9.81
N LEU A 145 4.22 2.45 9.04
CA LEU A 145 3.74 2.45 7.65
C LEU A 145 4.60 1.53 6.76
N ALA A 146 5.91 1.47 6.99
CA ALA A 146 6.82 0.57 6.28
C ALA A 146 6.50 -0.92 6.51
N CYS A 147 5.85 -1.30 7.62
CA CYS A 147 5.36 -2.67 7.81
C CYS A 147 4.20 -3.00 6.85
N GLY A 148 3.41 -2.01 6.44
CA GLY A 148 2.36 -2.13 5.42
C GLY A 148 2.84 -1.87 3.98
N ALA A 149 4.12 -1.60 3.77
CA ALA A 149 4.68 -1.31 2.45
C ALA A 149 4.43 -2.41 1.39
N PRO A 150 4.45 -3.72 1.70
CA PRO A 150 4.11 -4.75 0.71
C PRO A 150 2.71 -4.58 0.10
N LEU A 151 1.72 -4.18 0.91
CA LEU A 151 0.36 -3.94 0.44
C LEU A 151 0.28 -2.63 -0.36
N ALA A 152 0.94 -1.57 0.12
CA ALA A 152 1.01 -0.30 -0.62
C ALA A 152 1.63 -0.48 -2.01
N LEU A 153 2.75 -1.22 -2.06
CA LEU A 153 3.47 -1.59 -3.28
C LEU A 153 2.59 -2.43 -4.21
N HIS A 154 1.90 -3.44 -3.70
CA HIS A 154 0.97 -4.26 -4.48
C HIS A 154 -0.06 -3.40 -5.23
N HIS A 155 -0.61 -2.38 -4.56
CA HIS A 155 -1.58 -1.46 -5.13
C HIS A 155 -0.97 -0.24 -5.83
N SER A 156 0.36 -0.12 -5.87
CA SER A 156 1.07 1.03 -6.45
C SER A 156 0.65 2.38 -5.85
N VAL A 157 0.34 2.39 -4.55
CA VAL A 157 0.02 3.60 -3.77
C VAL A 157 1.19 3.95 -2.84
N PRO A 158 1.28 5.21 -2.37
CA PRO A 158 2.35 5.62 -1.47
C PRO A 158 2.42 4.73 -0.22
N TRP A 159 3.63 4.30 0.13
CA TRP A 159 3.87 3.50 1.34
C TRP A 159 3.76 4.34 2.60
N ASN A 160 4.10 5.63 2.53
CA ASN A 160 4.26 6.52 3.67
C ASN A 160 3.11 7.51 3.88
N GLU A 161 1.88 7.12 3.56
CA GLU A 161 0.70 7.93 3.88
C GLU A 161 -0.42 7.10 4.48
N LEU A 162 -1.14 7.69 5.43
CA LEU A 162 -2.48 7.25 5.80
C LEU A 162 -3.50 7.75 4.76
N GLY A 163 -3.34 9.02 4.35
CA GLY A 163 -4.09 9.63 3.26
C GLY A 163 -5.58 9.83 3.55
N THR A 164 -6.29 10.30 2.52
CA THR A 164 -7.75 10.47 2.55
C THR A 164 -8.51 9.18 2.21
N ALA A 165 -7.88 8.33 1.39
CA ALA A 165 -8.33 7.00 1.04
C ALA A 165 -7.12 6.11 0.73
N PHE A 166 -7.27 4.79 0.87
CA PHE A 166 -6.27 3.84 0.40
C PHE A 166 -6.36 3.69 -1.12
N LEU A 167 -7.51 3.27 -1.66
CA LEU A 167 -7.82 3.33 -3.09
C LEU A 167 -8.80 4.45 -3.39
N ASP A 168 -10.01 4.32 -2.88
CA ASP A 168 -11.14 5.25 -2.87
C ASP A 168 -12.17 4.77 -1.84
N HIS A 169 -13.18 5.59 -1.53
CA HIS A 169 -14.12 5.26 -0.45
C HIS A 169 -14.89 3.95 -0.71
N ALA A 170 -15.40 3.77 -1.94
CA ALA A 170 -16.23 2.62 -2.28
C ALA A 170 -15.41 1.31 -2.29
N ALA A 171 -14.23 1.31 -2.89
CA ALA A 171 -13.34 0.15 -2.95
C ALA A 171 -12.79 -0.22 -1.56
N ASP A 172 -12.47 0.76 -0.72
CA ASP A 172 -11.99 0.52 0.64
C ASP A 172 -13.11 -0.10 1.50
N ALA A 173 -14.33 0.44 1.42
CA ALA A 173 -15.49 -0.10 2.12
C ALA A 173 -15.87 -1.51 1.63
N GLU A 174 -15.80 -1.75 0.32
CA GLU A 174 -16.07 -3.07 -0.27
C GLU A 174 -15.03 -4.10 0.18
N THR A 175 -13.75 -3.72 0.20
CA THR A 175 -12.66 -4.59 0.69
C THR A 175 -12.90 -4.98 2.16
N LEU A 176 -13.24 -4.01 3.02
CA LEU A 176 -13.58 -4.25 4.42
C LEU A 176 -14.77 -5.19 4.57
N ARG A 177 -15.84 -4.97 3.80
CA ARG A 177 -17.05 -5.79 3.88
C ARG A 177 -16.81 -7.20 3.38
N ALA A 178 -16.25 -7.35 2.18
CA ALA A 178 -16.14 -8.63 1.48
C ALA A 178 -15.00 -9.51 2.01
N GLN A 179 -13.85 -8.92 2.36
CA GLN A 179 -12.67 -9.69 2.75
C GLN A 179 -12.46 -9.76 4.27
N TRP A 180 -12.95 -8.76 5.01
CA TRP A 180 -12.73 -8.66 6.46
C TRP A 180 -14.02 -8.81 7.29
N SER A 181 -15.18 -8.84 6.63
CA SER A 181 -16.50 -8.82 7.28
C SER A 181 -16.64 -7.64 8.25
N VAL A 182 -16.09 -6.48 7.88
CA VAL A 182 -16.13 -5.24 8.66
C VAL A 182 -17.07 -4.26 7.98
N THR A 183 -18.09 -3.80 8.71
CA THR A 183 -19.08 -2.83 8.24
C THR A 183 -19.27 -1.64 9.20
N ASP A 184 -18.63 -1.68 10.36
CA ASP A 184 -18.79 -0.66 11.41
C ASP A 184 -17.49 -0.48 12.22
N PRO A 185 -17.38 0.61 13.01
CA PRO A 185 -16.18 0.90 13.81
C PRO A 185 -15.83 -0.16 14.86
N ALA A 186 -16.83 -0.86 15.43
CA ALA A 186 -16.59 -1.86 16.47
C ALA A 186 -15.99 -3.14 15.86
N GLY A 187 -16.54 -3.61 14.75
CA GLY A 187 -15.99 -4.72 13.97
C GLY A 187 -14.60 -4.40 13.45
N TRP A 188 -14.36 -3.16 13.00
CA TRP A 188 -13.02 -2.71 12.59
C TRP A 188 -12.01 -2.81 13.74
N GLN A 189 -12.34 -2.28 14.93
CA GLN A 189 -11.47 -2.32 16.09
C GLN A 189 -11.19 -3.77 16.53
N GLN A 190 -12.21 -4.64 16.53
CA GLN A 190 -12.05 -6.05 16.85
C GLN A 190 -11.08 -6.76 15.89
N ARG A 191 -11.22 -6.55 14.58
CA ARG A 191 -10.32 -7.14 13.57
C ARG A 191 -8.90 -6.60 13.71
N LEU A 192 -8.74 -5.31 14.00
CA LEU A 192 -7.44 -4.71 14.23
C LEU A 192 -6.74 -5.35 15.44
N ASP A 193 -7.45 -5.53 16.56
CA ASP A 193 -6.85 -6.15 17.75
C ASP A 193 -6.48 -7.63 17.53
N GLN A 194 -7.25 -8.37 16.72
CA GLN A 194 -6.90 -9.73 16.29
C GLN A 194 -5.58 -9.76 15.50
N LEU A 195 -5.43 -8.86 14.52
CA LEU A 195 -4.19 -8.76 13.71
C LEU A 195 -3.00 -8.29 14.55
N LEU A 196 -3.20 -7.31 15.44
CA LEU A 196 -2.14 -6.89 16.36
C LEU A 196 -1.73 -8.00 17.34
N GLY A 197 -2.61 -8.97 17.58
CA GLY A 197 -2.36 -10.16 18.38
C GLY A 197 -1.82 -11.38 17.61
N GLY A 198 -1.59 -11.28 16.29
CA GLY A 198 -1.07 -12.39 15.49
C GLY A 198 -2.08 -13.53 15.27
N GLN A 199 -3.38 -13.21 15.20
CA GLN A 199 -4.47 -14.19 15.16
C GLN A 199 -5.00 -14.51 13.75
N PHE A 200 -4.41 -13.95 12.69
CA PHE A 200 -4.72 -14.30 11.30
C PHE A 200 -3.94 -15.54 10.84
N VAL A 201 -2.65 -15.63 11.18
CA VAL A 201 -1.81 -16.78 10.79
C VAL A 201 -2.14 -18.05 11.59
N PRO A 202 -1.87 -19.26 11.06
CA PRO A 202 -2.17 -20.51 11.76
C PRO A 202 -1.35 -20.65 13.06
N ALA A 203 -2.04 -20.59 14.22
CA ALA A 203 -1.40 -20.57 15.54
C ALA A 203 -0.43 -21.72 15.80
N GLN A 204 -0.77 -22.94 15.36
CA GLN A 204 0.11 -24.12 15.53
C GLN A 204 1.40 -23.98 14.70
N THR A 205 1.31 -23.43 13.48
CA THR A 205 2.48 -23.21 12.63
C THR A 205 3.37 -22.11 13.19
N GLU A 206 2.79 -20.99 13.65
CA GLU A 206 3.53 -19.94 14.32
C GLU A 206 4.26 -20.45 15.58
N ALA A 207 3.58 -21.26 16.41
CA ALA A 207 4.20 -21.86 17.60
C ALA A 207 5.37 -22.79 17.25
N ALA A 208 5.23 -23.62 16.22
CA ALA A 208 6.29 -24.50 15.71
C ALA A 208 7.52 -23.71 15.25
N LEU A 209 7.31 -22.65 14.46
CA LEU A 209 8.38 -21.79 13.93
C LEU A 209 9.14 -21.08 15.06
N ARG A 210 8.40 -20.51 16.03
CA ARG A 210 8.99 -19.84 17.20
C ARG A 210 9.77 -20.78 18.10
N ALA A 211 9.30 -22.02 18.27
CA ALA A 211 10.03 -23.04 19.03
C ALA A 211 11.31 -23.46 18.31
N ARG A 212 11.25 -23.66 16.98
CA ARG A 212 12.42 -23.98 16.14
C ARG A 212 13.49 -22.88 16.20
N ALA A 213 13.08 -21.60 16.14
CA ALA A 213 14.00 -20.47 16.22
C ALA A 213 14.67 -20.37 17.61
N ARG A 214 13.92 -20.57 18.69
CA ARG A 214 14.46 -20.58 20.07
C ARG A 214 15.42 -21.73 20.32
N GLY A 215 15.09 -22.94 19.86
CA GLY A 215 15.96 -24.11 19.98
C GLY A 215 17.32 -23.90 19.29
N ARG A 216 17.33 -23.22 18.13
CA ARG A 216 18.57 -22.84 17.44
C ARG A 216 19.39 -21.84 18.24
N ALA A 217 18.77 -20.75 18.72
CA ALA A 217 19.47 -19.75 19.53
C ALA A 217 20.08 -20.38 20.79
N ALA A 218 19.35 -21.29 21.45
CA ALA A 218 19.85 -22.04 22.60
C ALA A 218 21.01 -22.99 22.23
N GLY A 219 20.94 -23.65 21.07
CA GLY A 219 22.03 -24.48 20.55
C GLY A 219 23.29 -23.68 20.21
N GLU A 220 23.16 -22.53 19.54
CA GLU A 220 24.27 -21.62 19.22
C GLU A 220 24.92 -21.05 20.50
N LEU A 221 24.12 -20.71 21.51
CA LEU A 221 24.61 -20.30 22.83
C LEU A 221 25.29 -21.43 23.60
N ALA A 222 24.79 -22.67 23.50
CA ALA A 222 25.36 -23.85 24.15
C ALA A 222 26.68 -24.30 23.49
N ASP A 223 26.80 -24.15 22.17
CA ASP A 223 28.06 -24.38 21.43
C ASP A 223 29.10 -23.30 21.74
N ALA A 224 28.65 -22.09 22.12
CA ALA A 224 29.49 -21.00 22.63
C ALA A 224 29.76 -21.06 24.15
N GLY A 225 29.16 -22.01 24.88
CA GLY A 225 29.31 -22.16 26.33
C GLY A 225 28.55 -23.36 26.88
N ALA A 226 29.27 -24.40 27.31
CA ALA A 226 28.70 -25.67 27.75
C ALA A 226 27.72 -25.54 28.93
N GLY A 227 26.43 -25.82 28.69
CA GLY A 227 25.41 -25.92 29.74
C GLY A 227 24.11 -26.55 29.23
N LYS A 228 23.71 -27.66 29.86
CA LYS A 228 22.62 -28.58 29.47
C LYS A 228 21.21 -27.97 29.51
N ALA A 229 20.35 -28.36 28.57
CA ALA A 229 18.91 -28.11 28.58
C ALA A 229 18.12 -29.40 28.88
N GLY A 230 17.04 -29.26 29.67
CA GLY A 230 16.14 -30.33 30.11
C GLY A 230 14.99 -30.62 29.15
N GLU A 231 14.44 -31.83 29.31
CA GLU A 231 13.21 -32.38 28.69
C GLU A 231 11.96 -31.65 29.24
N GLY A 232 10.83 -31.48 28.56
CA GLY A 232 10.40 -31.91 27.23
C GLY A 232 8.91 -31.55 27.08
N ALA A 233 8.61 -30.34 26.57
CA ALA A 233 7.31 -30.06 25.99
C ALA A 233 7.33 -30.52 24.53
N GLU A 234 6.29 -31.22 24.07
CA GLU A 234 6.20 -31.69 22.69
C GLU A 234 6.21 -30.47 21.76
N VAL A 235 7.33 -30.25 21.06
CA VAL A 235 7.50 -29.13 20.15
C VAL A 235 6.63 -29.40 18.92
N PRO A 236 5.68 -28.51 18.58
CA PRO A 236 4.86 -28.70 17.39
C PRO A 236 5.74 -28.82 16.14
N ALA A 237 5.46 -29.82 15.32
CA ALA A 237 6.22 -30.03 14.09
C ALA A 237 5.98 -28.89 13.10
N VAL A 238 7.04 -28.43 12.44
CA VAL A 238 6.92 -27.46 11.34
C VAL A 238 6.35 -28.19 10.12
N PRO A 239 5.26 -27.70 9.50
CA PRO A 239 4.67 -28.34 8.33
C PRO A 239 5.66 -28.52 7.17
N GLU A 240 5.57 -29.63 6.43
CA GLU A 240 6.45 -29.89 5.28
C GLU A 240 6.40 -28.78 4.22
N LEU A 241 5.22 -28.19 4.03
CA LEU A 241 5.00 -27.08 3.10
C LEU A 241 5.87 -25.86 3.44
N VAL A 242 6.10 -25.57 4.73
CA VAL A 242 7.04 -24.52 5.16
C VAL A 242 8.44 -24.83 4.65
N THR A 243 8.93 -26.05 4.88
CA THR A 243 10.27 -26.47 4.46
C THR A 243 10.44 -26.36 2.94
N ARG A 244 9.39 -26.70 2.18
CA ARG A 244 9.36 -26.55 0.71
C ARG A 244 9.49 -25.08 0.29
N TYR A 245 8.72 -24.18 0.90
CA TYR A 245 8.84 -22.74 0.61
C TYR A 245 10.18 -22.16 1.03
N GLU A 246 10.70 -22.52 2.20
CA GLU A 246 12.02 -22.07 2.63
C GLU A 246 13.11 -22.54 1.66
N GLY A 247 12.99 -23.78 1.14
CA GLY A 247 13.87 -24.29 0.07
C GLY A 247 13.83 -23.42 -1.18
N ARG A 248 12.62 -23.05 -1.63
CA ARG A 248 12.44 -22.16 -2.77
C ARG A 248 12.94 -20.74 -2.50
N PHE A 249 12.67 -20.19 -1.32
CA PHE A 249 13.13 -18.86 -0.89
C PHE A 249 14.65 -18.76 -0.93
N ARG A 250 15.36 -19.81 -0.53
CA ARG A 250 16.82 -19.86 -0.68
C ARG A 250 17.28 -19.89 -2.14
N ALA A 251 16.61 -20.70 -2.97
CA ALA A 251 16.93 -20.78 -4.40
C ALA A 251 16.71 -19.45 -5.13
N ASP A 252 15.70 -18.68 -4.74
CA ASP A 252 15.33 -17.41 -5.38
C ASP A 252 15.90 -16.16 -4.68
N GLY A 253 16.68 -16.35 -3.60
CA GLY A 253 17.43 -15.30 -2.91
C GLY A 253 16.65 -14.49 -1.86
N LEU A 254 15.49 -14.96 -1.39
CA LEU A 254 14.75 -14.32 -0.28
C LEU A 254 15.33 -14.68 1.10
N LEU A 255 16.04 -15.81 1.18
CA LEU A 255 16.71 -16.29 2.38
C LEU A 255 18.18 -16.61 2.08
N PRO A 256 19.08 -16.44 3.06
CA PRO A 256 20.44 -16.94 2.94
C PRO A 256 20.47 -18.48 2.89
N ALA A 257 21.61 -19.08 2.52
CA ALA A 257 21.76 -20.53 2.30
C ALA A 257 21.28 -21.42 3.49
N ASP A 258 21.47 -20.96 4.73
CA ASP A 258 20.97 -21.66 5.94
C ASP A 258 19.79 -20.95 6.60
N GLY A 259 19.25 -19.93 5.92
CA GLY A 259 18.14 -19.11 6.37
C GLY A 259 16.86 -19.92 6.54
N ARG A 260 16.11 -19.55 7.58
CA ARG A 260 14.81 -20.11 7.94
C ARG A 260 13.93 -18.99 8.44
N VAL A 261 12.61 -19.11 8.24
CA VAL A 261 11.64 -18.16 8.76
C VAL A 261 11.35 -18.49 10.22
N ALA A 262 11.40 -17.47 11.08
CA ALA A 262 11.19 -17.61 12.52
C ALA A 262 9.75 -17.33 12.97
N SER A 263 8.97 -16.60 12.16
CA SER A 263 7.60 -16.19 12.48
C SER A 263 6.83 -15.76 11.24
N LEU A 264 5.51 -15.92 11.26
CA LEU A 264 4.57 -15.51 10.21
C LEU A 264 3.85 -14.18 10.52
N VAL A 265 3.95 -13.66 11.75
CA VAL A 265 3.12 -12.52 12.22
C VAL A 265 3.38 -11.21 11.47
N ALA A 266 4.44 -11.12 10.66
CA ALA A 266 4.62 -10.05 9.70
C ALA A 266 3.43 -9.92 8.73
N LEU A 267 2.76 -11.02 8.37
CA LEU A 267 1.54 -10.96 7.57
C LEU A 267 0.42 -10.23 8.34
N ASP A 268 0.20 -10.59 9.60
CA ASP A 268 -0.79 -9.92 10.45
C ASP A 268 -0.49 -8.44 10.61
N HIS A 269 0.77 -8.06 10.83
CA HIS A 269 1.15 -6.66 11.02
C HIS A 269 1.05 -5.84 9.73
N ALA A 270 1.39 -6.42 8.57
CA ALA A 270 1.17 -5.79 7.27
C ALA A 270 -0.34 -5.60 7.01
N HIS A 271 -1.16 -6.62 7.31
CA HIS A 271 -2.62 -6.53 7.22
C HIS A 271 -3.20 -5.56 8.24
N ALA A 272 -2.64 -5.42 9.44
CA ALA A 272 -3.09 -4.45 10.43
C ALA A 272 -2.95 -3.01 9.88
N VAL A 273 -1.81 -2.71 9.26
CA VAL A 273 -1.59 -1.40 8.61
C VAL A 273 -2.55 -1.22 7.43
N GLY A 274 -2.79 -2.26 6.63
CA GLY A 274 -3.82 -2.24 5.57
C GLY A 274 -5.22 -1.94 6.11
N LEU A 275 -5.65 -2.67 7.14
CA LEU A 275 -6.93 -2.50 7.81
C LEU A 275 -7.11 -1.09 8.39
N VAL A 276 -6.04 -0.50 8.92
CA VAL A 276 -6.07 0.89 9.36
C VAL A 276 -6.30 1.85 8.19
N ARG A 277 -5.61 1.68 7.07
CA ARG A 277 -5.76 2.54 5.89
C ARG A 277 -7.14 2.42 5.27
N TRP A 278 -7.65 1.20 5.09
CA TRP A 278 -9.02 0.97 4.62
C TRP A 278 -10.05 1.53 5.60
N GLY A 279 -9.87 1.32 6.91
CA GLY A 279 -10.75 1.84 7.95
C GLY A 279 -10.85 3.36 7.95
N LEU A 280 -9.72 4.05 7.72
CA LEU A 280 -9.68 5.49 7.59
C LEU A 280 -10.40 5.97 6.31
N GLY A 281 -10.16 5.31 5.17
CA GLY A 281 -10.85 5.57 3.90
C GLY A 281 -12.37 5.35 3.98
N ALA A 282 -12.81 4.33 4.71
CA ALA A 282 -14.20 4.00 4.96
C ALA A 282 -14.85 4.77 6.14
N ARG A 283 -14.12 5.69 6.78
CA ARG A 283 -14.58 6.51 7.93
C ARG A 283 -14.97 5.69 9.17
N LEU A 284 -14.35 4.51 9.34
CA LEU A 284 -14.53 3.67 10.53
C LEU A 284 -13.62 4.07 11.69
N CYS A 285 -12.57 4.86 11.43
CA CYS A 285 -11.71 5.45 12.44
C CYS A 285 -11.29 6.87 12.04
N ALA A 286 -10.82 7.65 13.03
CA ALA A 286 -10.30 9.01 12.83
C ALA A 286 -8.77 9.01 12.68
N PRO A 287 -8.17 10.05 12.04
CA PRO A 287 -6.73 10.10 11.82
C PRO A 287 -5.85 9.86 13.07
N PRO A 288 -6.14 10.43 14.25
CA PRO A 288 -5.32 10.17 15.44
C PRO A 288 -5.32 8.70 15.89
N GLN A 289 -6.46 8.01 15.75
CA GLN A 289 -6.57 6.59 16.07
C GLN A 289 -5.81 5.74 15.05
N ALA A 290 -5.89 6.10 13.77
CA ALA A 290 -5.15 5.43 12.70
C ALA A 290 -3.62 5.54 12.90
N GLU A 291 -3.11 6.74 13.21
CA GLU A 291 -1.68 6.95 13.49
C GLU A 291 -1.21 6.08 14.66
N GLN A 292 -1.94 6.08 15.78
CA GLN A 292 -1.61 5.27 16.95
C GLN A 292 -1.62 3.77 16.63
N ALA A 293 -2.60 3.31 15.85
CA ALA A 293 -2.70 1.91 15.44
C ALA A 293 -1.51 1.47 14.57
N VAL A 294 -1.08 2.31 13.62
CA VAL A 294 0.09 2.03 12.79
C VAL A 294 1.37 2.01 13.61
N VAL A 295 1.55 2.94 14.54
CA VAL A 295 2.71 2.94 15.46
C VAL A 295 2.72 1.66 16.32
N ARG A 296 1.56 1.21 16.81
CA ARG A 296 1.43 -0.07 17.52
C ARG A 296 1.79 -1.27 16.65
N ALA A 297 1.36 -1.30 15.39
CA ALA A 297 1.71 -2.38 14.45
C ALA A 297 3.24 -2.45 14.23
N GLY A 298 3.89 -1.29 14.04
CA GLY A 298 5.35 -1.21 13.93
C GLY A 298 6.07 -1.67 15.20
N ALA A 299 5.56 -1.32 16.39
CA ALA A 299 6.11 -1.80 17.65
C ALA A 299 6.01 -3.33 17.79
N ARG A 300 4.87 -3.93 17.45
CA ARG A 300 4.69 -5.40 17.46
C ARG A 300 5.61 -6.10 16.46
N ALA A 301 5.80 -5.52 15.28
CA ALA A 301 6.75 -6.05 14.30
C ALA A 301 8.19 -6.08 14.86
N ARG A 302 8.61 -5.04 15.61
CA ARG A 302 9.93 -5.01 16.26
C ARG A 302 10.09 -5.97 17.43
N GLU A 303 9.01 -6.34 18.11
CA GLU A 303 9.05 -7.40 19.12
C GLU A 303 9.27 -8.78 18.48
N ALA A 304 8.82 -8.95 17.23
CA ALA A 304 8.78 -10.23 16.54
C ALA A 304 10.03 -10.53 15.69
N TYR A 305 10.70 -9.51 15.16
CA TYR A 305 11.78 -9.63 14.16
C TYR A 305 12.97 -8.72 14.52
N GLY A 306 14.16 -9.03 13.99
CA GLY A 306 15.38 -8.24 14.20
C GLY A 306 15.78 -7.36 13.00
N SER A 307 15.19 -7.59 11.82
CA SER A 307 15.53 -6.86 10.58
C SER A 307 14.37 -6.82 9.59
N TRP A 308 14.47 -5.94 8.59
CA TRP A 308 13.52 -5.89 7.49
C TRP A 308 13.56 -7.17 6.64
N GLU A 309 14.73 -7.79 6.48
CA GLU A 309 14.89 -9.04 5.74
C GLU A 309 14.15 -10.21 6.42
N GLU A 310 14.23 -10.29 7.75
CA GLU A 310 13.47 -11.28 8.52
C GLU A 310 11.96 -11.01 8.44
N PHE A 311 11.55 -9.74 8.57
CA PHE A 311 10.14 -9.35 8.40
C PHE A 311 9.63 -9.70 6.99
N ALA A 312 10.42 -9.42 5.96
CA ALA A 312 10.10 -9.71 4.56
C ALA A 312 9.90 -11.21 4.32
N ALA A 313 10.80 -12.05 4.86
CA ALA A 313 10.70 -13.50 4.74
C ALA A 313 9.48 -14.06 5.52
N GLY A 314 9.20 -13.51 6.71
CA GLY A 314 8.01 -13.83 7.49
C GLY A 314 6.72 -13.49 6.75
N TYR A 315 6.65 -12.29 6.18
CA TYR A 315 5.51 -11.84 5.38
C TYR A 315 5.31 -12.72 4.14
N ALA A 316 6.38 -12.99 3.40
CA ALA A 316 6.32 -13.82 2.21
C ALA A 316 5.82 -15.24 2.55
N LEU A 317 6.38 -15.89 3.57
CA LEU A 317 5.93 -17.24 3.97
C LEU A 317 4.48 -17.23 4.44
N GLY A 318 4.09 -16.25 5.26
CA GLY A 318 2.71 -16.09 5.71
C GLY A 318 1.74 -16.03 4.51
N ARG A 319 2.06 -15.20 3.51
CA ARG A 319 1.25 -15.11 2.28
C ARG A 319 1.20 -16.41 1.51
N MET A 320 2.33 -17.10 1.39
CA MET A 320 2.41 -18.36 0.64
C MET A 320 1.56 -19.47 1.28
N LEU A 321 1.48 -19.49 2.61
CA LEU A 321 0.60 -20.41 3.34
C LEU A 321 -0.88 -20.01 3.23
N ALA A 322 -1.17 -18.70 3.21
CA ALA A 322 -2.54 -18.20 3.15
C ALA A 322 -3.16 -18.30 1.74
N PHE A 323 -2.38 -18.09 0.67
CA PHE A 323 -2.92 -17.83 -0.66
C PHE A 323 -2.35 -18.70 -1.79
N ASP A 324 -1.11 -19.19 -1.72
CA ASP A 324 -0.49 -19.97 -2.81
C ASP A 324 -0.65 -21.49 -2.65
N ASN A 325 -0.58 -22.00 -1.41
CA ASN A 325 -0.75 -23.42 -1.08
C ASN A 325 0.14 -24.41 -1.88
N GLY A 326 1.36 -23.99 -2.26
CA GLY A 326 2.40 -24.82 -2.85
C GLY A 326 2.38 -24.87 -4.38
N ALA A 327 1.65 -23.94 -5.01
CA ALA A 327 1.50 -23.84 -6.46
C ALA A 327 2.71 -23.17 -7.12
N PHE A 328 3.41 -22.27 -6.43
CA PHE A 328 4.48 -21.44 -7.00
C PHE A 328 4.02 -20.64 -8.22
N GLY A 329 2.78 -20.15 -8.15
CA GLY A 329 2.09 -19.48 -9.26
C GLY A 329 2.26 -17.96 -9.25
N PRO A 330 1.28 -17.23 -9.80
CA PRO A 330 1.27 -15.77 -9.80
C PRO A 330 1.43 -15.14 -8.40
N GLU A 331 0.85 -15.76 -7.36
CA GLU A 331 1.01 -15.30 -5.97
C GLU A 331 2.46 -15.35 -5.50
N TYR A 332 3.16 -16.44 -5.78
CA TYR A 332 4.59 -16.56 -5.48
C TYR A 332 5.43 -15.55 -6.26
N ALA A 333 5.19 -15.43 -7.58
CA ALA A 333 5.91 -14.48 -8.43
C ALA A 333 5.73 -13.04 -7.94
N GLN A 334 4.52 -12.69 -7.50
CA GLN A 334 4.24 -11.39 -6.92
C GLN A 334 4.93 -11.20 -5.57
N ALA A 335 4.86 -12.16 -4.64
CA ALA A 335 5.55 -12.07 -3.36
C ALA A 335 7.07 -11.91 -3.53
N LEU A 336 7.66 -12.60 -4.50
CA LEU A 336 9.06 -12.46 -4.89
C LEU A 336 9.37 -11.05 -5.43
N HIS A 337 8.51 -10.50 -6.28
CA HIS A 337 8.63 -9.12 -6.78
C HIS A 337 8.60 -8.11 -5.62
N LEU A 338 7.60 -8.21 -4.73
CA LEU A 338 7.49 -7.32 -3.58
C LEU A 338 8.70 -7.41 -2.67
N HIS A 339 9.18 -8.63 -2.38
CA HIS A 339 10.39 -8.84 -1.59
C HIS A 339 11.58 -8.12 -2.23
N ARG A 340 11.85 -8.34 -3.52
CA ARG A 340 13.00 -7.74 -4.21
C ARG A 340 12.94 -6.22 -4.21
N VAL A 341 11.80 -5.64 -4.57
CA VAL A 341 11.66 -4.18 -4.57
C VAL A 341 11.92 -3.63 -3.18
N LEU A 342 11.31 -4.21 -2.14
CA LEU A 342 11.44 -3.65 -0.81
C LEU A 342 12.83 -3.90 -0.19
N THR A 343 13.50 -5.02 -0.44
CA THR A 343 14.82 -5.30 0.14
C THR A 343 16.00 -4.79 -0.69
N GLN A 344 15.79 -4.41 -1.96
CA GLN A 344 16.89 -4.07 -2.88
C GLN A 344 16.78 -2.68 -3.51
N ASP A 345 15.58 -2.13 -3.71
CA ASP A 345 15.43 -0.80 -4.32
C ASP A 345 15.99 0.28 -3.37
N PRO A 346 16.94 1.13 -3.81
CA PRO A 346 17.53 2.16 -2.96
C PRO A 346 16.52 3.18 -2.40
N SER A 347 15.38 3.37 -3.07
CA SER A 347 14.29 4.25 -2.62
C SER A 347 13.31 3.57 -1.66
N SER A 348 13.49 2.28 -1.39
CA SER A 348 12.62 1.52 -0.49
C SER A 348 12.68 2.02 0.95
N PRO A 349 11.53 2.06 1.67
CA PRO A 349 11.53 2.33 3.10
C PRO A 349 12.41 1.36 3.89
N TRP A 350 12.54 0.11 3.48
CA TRP A 350 13.33 -0.88 4.22
C TRP A 350 14.85 -0.70 4.05
N ARG A 351 15.27 0.12 3.06
CA ARG A 351 16.66 0.55 2.89
C ARG A 351 16.97 1.84 3.64
N GLY A 352 15.98 2.72 3.76
CA GLY A 352 16.13 4.06 4.36
C GLY A 352 15.79 4.15 5.84
N LEU A 353 14.93 3.27 6.36
CA LEU A 353 14.49 3.28 7.75
C LEU A 353 15.18 2.19 8.58
N PRO A 354 15.62 2.49 9.81
CA PRO A 354 16.05 1.45 10.72
C PRO A 354 14.85 0.58 11.11
N PHE A 355 15.08 -0.74 11.23
CA PHE A 355 14.07 -1.66 11.73
C PHE A 355 13.78 -1.42 13.21
N ALA A 356 14.85 -1.26 14.02
CA ALA A 356 14.82 -0.99 15.45
C ALA A 356 15.51 0.34 15.79
#